data_AF-A0A5B0MFS5-F1
#
_entry.id   AF-A0A5B0MFS5-F1
#
_cell.length_a   1.000
_cell.length_b   1.000
_cell.length_c   1.000
_cell.angle_alpha   90.00
_cell.angle_beta   90.00
_cell.angle_gamma   90.00
#
_symmetry.space_group_name_H-M   'P 1'
#
loop_
_entity.id
_entity.type
_entity.pdbx_description
1 polymer ?
#
loop_
_entity_poly.entity_id
_entity_poly.type
_entity_poly.pdbx_seq_one_letter_code
_entity_poly.pdbx_strand_id
1 'polypeptide(L)'
;MAIDCEAGTQTVSEIANELSSHLSIQNTNGQVNHGQANGKKNPLKTNNSYVQLNLPTGGYREPESNEEKRRLISRDFRSDTMTAPTEEMFEFMKNASIGDDVYGEDAMTNRFQEKIAQLTGKEAAAFCVSGTMTNQLAIRTWLTQPPHSVLCDSRAHIHNYEAGGIAFHSQATTIPVKPKNEHTLTLEDVQESIILGDDIHYAPTKLVCLENTIRGLVHPLEEMRRIRDFCHENDVITHCDGARIWEASAKTGHSIAELCEPFDSVSLCLSKGLGAPIGSVLVGPHEFIKKVRWFRKMFGGGIRQCGSIVAAADFCVTSNFPRLAETHRLARYLADQLVALGVRIAFPVETNHVFIDPSPIGIEIEELSRRALEELQIRISGARLIVHIQVSRQAVEELVGLVRRMKSSSAPSDSVSEEDEPGLSILTMSTTHRT
;
A
#
# COMPACT_ATOMS: atom_id res chain seq x y z
N MET A 1 -13.21 -39.55 -24.99
CA MET A 1 -12.03 -38.75 -25.38
C MET A 1 -11.77 -37.80 -24.22
N ALA A 2 -10.73 -38.08 -23.45
CA ALA A 2 -10.29 -37.26 -22.33
C ALA A 2 -9.40 -36.14 -22.88
N ILE A 3 -9.63 -34.91 -22.42
CA ILE A 3 -8.74 -33.77 -22.62
C ILE A 3 -8.52 -33.17 -21.23
N ASP A 4 -7.25 -33.14 -20.85
CA ASP A 4 -6.73 -32.77 -19.54
C ASP A 4 -7.03 -31.32 -19.16
N CYS A 5 -7.30 -31.13 -17.87
CA CYS A 5 -7.53 -29.84 -17.22
C CYS A 5 -6.40 -29.67 -16.19
N GLU A 6 -5.39 -28.85 -16.51
CA GLU A 6 -4.35 -28.45 -15.55
C GLU A 6 -4.68 -27.05 -15.01
N ALA A 7 -5.20 -27.02 -13.79
CA ALA A 7 -5.30 -25.83 -12.96
C ALA A 7 -4.00 -25.67 -12.15
N GLY A 8 -3.23 -24.62 -12.45
CA GLY A 8 -2.01 -24.27 -11.72
C GLY A 8 -2.21 -23.02 -10.86
N THR A 9 -2.19 -23.19 -9.55
CA THR A 9 -2.07 -22.11 -8.56
C THR A 9 -0.66 -21.52 -8.58
N GLN A 10 -0.53 -20.25 -8.96
CA GLN A 10 0.74 -19.51 -8.91
C GLN A 10 1.09 -19.08 -7.48
N THR A 11 2.38 -19.13 -7.15
CA THR A 11 2.91 -18.85 -5.81
C THR A 11 3.73 -17.55 -5.81
N VAL A 12 3.86 -16.94 -4.64
CA VAL A 12 4.43 -15.59 -4.38
C VAL A 12 5.87 -15.38 -4.89
N SER A 13 6.57 -16.42 -5.40
CA SER A 13 7.89 -16.27 -6.02
C SER A 13 7.85 -15.94 -7.53
N GLU A 14 6.69 -15.89 -8.18
CA GLU A 14 6.59 -15.66 -9.63
C GLU A 14 6.56 -14.17 -10.02
N ILE A 15 6.30 -13.26 -9.08
CA ILE A 15 6.32 -11.79 -9.31
C ILE A 15 7.76 -11.25 -9.46
N ALA A 16 8.77 -11.97 -8.96
CA ALA A 16 10.18 -11.57 -9.08
C ALA A 16 10.82 -11.93 -10.44
N ASN A 17 10.21 -12.82 -11.22
CA ASN A 17 10.80 -13.35 -12.46
C ASN A 17 10.34 -12.66 -13.74
N GLU A 18 9.29 -11.84 -13.70
CA GLU A 18 8.84 -11.06 -14.88
C GLU A 18 9.77 -9.90 -15.24
N LEU A 19 10.74 -9.55 -14.40
CA LEU A 19 11.75 -8.51 -14.68
C LEU A 19 13.04 -9.06 -15.34
N SER A 20 13.19 -10.38 -15.47
CA SER A 20 14.45 -11.01 -15.93
C SER A 20 14.37 -11.69 -17.31
N SER A 21 13.24 -11.61 -18.03
CA SER A 21 13.06 -12.31 -19.33
C SER A 21 13.43 -11.49 -20.57
N HIS A 22 14.04 -10.30 -20.41
CA HIS A 22 14.67 -9.55 -21.49
C HIS A 22 16.18 -9.65 -21.42
N LEU A 23 16.77 -10.82 -21.72
CA LEU A 23 18.16 -10.98 -22.21
C LEU A 23 18.34 -12.45 -22.64
N SER A 24 18.41 -12.68 -23.95
CA SER A 24 18.56 -13.98 -24.58
C SER A 24 19.93 -14.63 -24.33
N ILE A 25 19.99 -15.97 -24.20
CA ILE A 25 20.65 -16.93 -25.13
C ILE A 25 20.87 -18.30 -24.45
N GLN A 26 20.27 -19.31 -25.08
CA GLN A 26 20.60 -20.73 -25.22
C GLN A 26 21.77 -21.33 -24.40
N ASN A 27 21.50 -22.45 -23.73
CA ASN A 27 22.12 -23.72 -24.14
C ASN A 27 21.35 -24.96 -23.64
N THR A 28 20.93 -25.77 -24.60
CA THR A 28 20.43 -27.14 -24.44
C THR A 28 21.58 -28.10 -24.17
N ASN A 29 21.44 -28.99 -23.18
CA ASN A 29 21.71 -30.43 -23.32
C ASN A 29 21.39 -31.16 -22.01
N GLY A 30 20.53 -32.16 -22.11
CA GLY A 30 20.10 -32.97 -20.98
C GLY A 30 21.10 -34.04 -20.57
N GLN A 31 20.87 -34.59 -19.39
CA GLN A 31 20.98 -36.03 -19.14
C GLN A 31 20.32 -36.36 -17.81
N VAL A 32 19.33 -37.23 -17.88
CA VAL A 32 18.66 -37.86 -16.75
C VAL A 32 19.65 -38.85 -16.12
N ASN A 33 19.88 -38.77 -14.81
CA ASN A 33 20.47 -39.89 -14.08
C ASN A 33 19.86 -40.02 -12.67
N HIS A 34 19.38 -41.23 -12.43
CA HIS A 34 18.89 -41.75 -11.14
C HIS A 34 20.03 -41.81 -10.12
N GLY A 35 19.79 -41.31 -8.91
CA GLY A 35 20.77 -41.36 -7.83
C GLY A 35 20.16 -41.13 -6.44
N GLN A 36 19.69 -42.23 -5.84
CA GLN A 36 19.66 -42.55 -4.41
C GLN A 36 19.32 -41.44 -3.37
N ALA A 37 18.18 -41.68 -2.72
CA ALA A 37 17.80 -41.13 -1.44
C ALA A 37 18.92 -41.28 -0.40
N ASN A 38 19.34 -40.17 0.19
CA ASN A 38 19.94 -40.16 1.51
C ASN A 38 19.33 -39.02 2.34
N GLY A 39 18.69 -39.44 3.43
CA GLY A 39 17.89 -38.57 4.28
C GLY A 39 18.72 -37.52 5.00
N LYS A 40 18.33 -36.26 4.80
CA LYS A 40 18.37 -35.24 5.84
C LYS A 40 16.98 -34.60 5.89
N LYS A 41 16.12 -35.12 6.78
CA LYS A 41 14.92 -34.40 7.21
C LYS A 41 15.42 -33.13 7.90
N ASN A 42 15.37 -32.00 7.21
CA ASN A 42 15.49 -30.70 7.86
C ASN A 42 14.19 -30.52 8.66
N PRO A 43 14.21 -30.41 10.00
CA PRO A 43 13.01 -30.14 10.74
C PRO A 43 12.55 -28.73 10.36
N LEU A 44 11.34 -28.63 9.79
CA LEU A 44 10.60 -27.39 9.69
C LEU A 44 10.56 -26.79 11.10
N LYS A 45 11.42 -25.79 11.36
CA LYS A 45 11.37 -25.01 12.58
C LYS A 45 10.06 -24.25 12.55
N THR A 46 9.07 -24.80 13.24
CA THR A 46 7.80 -24.15 13.55
C THR A 46 8.03 -23.05 14.56
N ASN A 47 8.51 -21.89 14.10
CA ASN A 47 8.41 -20.64 14.85
C ASN A 47 7.17 -19.90 14.34
N ASN A 48 6.01 -20.44 14.68
CA ASN A 48 4.73 -19.85 14.34
C ASN A 48 4.31 -18.91 15.47
N SER A 49 4.92 -17.72 15.52
CA SER A 49 4.21 -16.56 16.05
C SER A 49 4.03 -15.60 14.88
N TYR A 50 2.79 -15.21 14.60
CA TYR A 50 2.44 -14.21 13.57
C TYR A 50 3.28 -12.92 13.68
N VAL A 51 3.81 -12.66 14.88
CA VAL A 51 4.71 -11.55 15.20
C VAL A 51 6.10 -11.72 14.54
N GLN A 52 6.63 -12.93 14.39
CA GLN A 52 7.97 -13.16 13.82
C GLN A 52 8.01 -13.16 12.28
N LEU A 53 6.89 -13.40 11.59
CA LEU A 53 6.83 -13.49 10.12
C LEU A 53 7.06 -12.15 9.40
N ASN A 54 6.90 -11.01 10.10
CA ASN A 54 7.02 -9.66 9.53
C ASN A 54 8.09 -8.80 10.21
N LEU A 55 8.87 -9.37 11.14
CA LEU A 55 10.02 -8.67 11.70
C LEU A 55 11.21 -8.89 10.78
N PRO A 56 11.96 -7.83 10.43
CA PRO A 56 13.23 -8.00 9.75
C PRO A 56 14.07 -9.00 10.53
N THR A 57 14.60 -10.02 9.85
CA THR A 57 15.64 -10.88 10.42
C THR A 57 16.82 -9.99 10.80
N GLY A 58 16.96 -9.63 12.08
CA GLY A 58 18.07 -8.80 12.56
C GLY A 58 17.79 -7.61 13.49
N GLY A 59 16.71 -7.59 14.27
CA GLY A 59 16.68 -6.69 15.45
C GLY A 59 15.52 -5.71 15.59
N TYR A 60 14.28 -6.19 15.53
CA TYR A 60 13.22 -5.47 16.23
C TYR A 60 13.43 -5.60 17.74
N ARG A 61 13.79 -4.49 18.37
CA ARG A 61 13.72 -4.33 19.82
C ARG A 61 12.47 -3.50 20.14
N GLU A 62 11.73 -3.91 21.16
CA GLU A 62 10.64 -3.10 21.68
C GLU A 62 11.20 -1.78 22.23
N PRO A 63 10.65 -0.61 21.83
CA PRO A 63 11.06 0.68 22.36
C PRO A 63 10.89 0.72 23.89
N GLU A 64 11.80 1.39 24.59
CA GLU A 64 11.76 1.52 26.06
C GLU A 64 10.66 2.49 26.52
N SER A 65 10.21 3.39 25.64
CA SER A 65 9.19 4.39 25.95
C SER A 65 8.36 4.78 24.74
N ASN A 66 7.19 5.41 24.98
CA ASN A 66 6.38 6.00 23.93
C ASN A 66 7.09 7.17 23.22
N GLU A 67 7.98 7.88 23.91
CA GLU A 67 8.79 8.94 23.31
C GLU A 67 9.76 8.36 22.28
N GLU A 68 10.47 7.29 22.64
CA GLU A 68 11.33 6.58 21.69
C GLU A 68 10.52 6.04 20.51
N LYS A 69 9.34 5.46 20.78
CA LYS A 69 8.44 4.96 19.73
C LYS A 69 8.00 6.07 18.76
N ARG A 70 7.64 7.24 19.26
CA ARG A 70 7.30 8.43 18.44
C ARG A 70 8.49 8.87 17.59
N ARG A 71 9.70 8.89 18.16
CA ARG A 71 10.93 9.17 17.41
C ARG A 71 11.13 8.16 16.28
N LEU A 72 10.96 6.86 16.54
CA LEU A 72 11.10 5.81 15.52
C LEU A 72 10.02 5.90 14.43
N ILE A 73 8.79 6.26 14.77
CA ILE A 73 7.70 6.50 13.80
C ILE A 73 8.07 7.64 12.83
N SER A 74 8.80 8.67 13.29
CA SER A 74 9.27 9.74 12.40
C SER A 74 10.30 9.32 11.35
N ARG A 75 10.71 8.05 11.40
CA ARG A 75 11.75 7.41 10.58
C ARG A 75 11.22 6.14 9.91
N ASP A 76 9.90 5.94 9.89
CA ASP A 76 9.25 4.76 9.33
C ASP A 76 8.57 5.11 8.00
N PHE A 77 9.10 4.56 6.91
CA PHE A 77 8.59 4.78 5.55
C PHE A 77 7.81 3.57 5.03
N ARG A 78 7.57 2.54 5.87
CA ARG A 78 6.92 1.29 5.42
C ARG A 78 5.47 1.52 4.99
N SER A 79 4.76 2.36 5.75
CA SER A 79 3.34 2.64 5.56
C SER A 79 2.90 3.85 6.37
N ASP A 80 1.93 4.60 5.86
CA ASP A 80 1.21 5.63 6.61
C ASP A 80 0.26 5.05 7.67
N THR A 81 0.10 3.73 7.73
CA THR A 81 -0.55 3.05 8.87
C THR A 81 0.32 3.00 10.13
N MET A 82 1.59 3.42 10.06
CA MET A 82 2.50 3.46 11.21
C MET A 82 2.30 4.69 12.09
N THR A 83 1.47 5.64 11.66
CA THR A 83 1.13 6.82 12.44
C THR A 83 0.57 6.46 13.81
N ALA A 84 0.91 7.24 14.83
CA ALA A 84 0.43 7.05 16.19
C ALA A 84 -0.23 8.31 16.77
N PRO A 85 -1.25 8.17 17.63
CA PRO A 85 -1.95 9.29 18.27
C PRO A 85 -0.99 10.24 18.97
N THR A 86 -1.10 11.55 18.74
CA THR A 86 -0.34 12.58 19.46
C THR A 86 -0.90 12.79 20.88
N GLU A 87 -0.16 13.48 21.76
CA GLU A 87 -0.69 13.82 23.09
C GLU A 87 -1.94 14.71 23.01
N GLU A 88 -1.96 15.66 22.07
CA GLU A 88 -3.13 16.48 21.79
C GLU A 88 -4.35 15.63 21.38
N MET A 89 -4.12 14.60 20.56
CA MET A 89 -5.17 13.65 20.17
C MET A 89 -5.67 12.87 21.40
N PHE A 90 -4.78 12.42 22.29
CA PHE A 90 -5.19 11.73 23.52
C PHE A 90 -6.02 12.62 24.44
N GLU A 91 -5.72 13.91 24.57
CA GLU A 91 -6.55 14.85 25.33
C GLU A 91 -7.94 15.01 24.69
N PHE A 92 -8.03 15.00 23.36
CA PHE A 92 -9.33 15.01 22.68
C PHE A 92 -10.12 13.70 22.91
N MET A 93 -9.44 12.56 22.88
CA MET A 93 -10.03 11.24 23.18
C MET A 93 -10.58 11.16 24.61
N LYS A 94 -9.85 11.72 25.58
CA LYS A 94 -10.19 11.69 27.01
C LYS A 94 -11.49 12.44 27.32
N ASN A 95 -11.78 13.49 26.56
CA ASN A 95 -12.95 14.36 26.75
C ASN A 95 -14.16 13.95 25.86
N ALA A 96 -14.07 12.82 25.16
CA ALA A 96 -15.14 12.34 24.30
C ALA A 96 -16.37 11.86 25.09
N SER A 97 -17.53 11.79 24.42
CA SER A 97 -18.71 11.16 25.02
C SER A 97 -18.49 9.67 25.27
N ILE A 98 -19.26 9.14 26.21
CA ILE A 98 -19.30 7.73 26.55
C ILE A 98 -20.76 7.29 26.36
N GLY A 99 -21.07 6.65 25.24
CA GLY A 99 -22.40 6.08 24.96
C GLY A 99 -22.30 4.74 24.25
N ASP A 100 -23.39 3.99 24.12
CA ASP A 100 -23.37 2.72 23.38
C ASP A 100 -23.76 2.96 21.91
N ASP A 101 -22.81 2.83 20.97
CA ASP A 101 -23.05 3.02 19.52
C ASP A 101 -24.07 2.03 18.94
N VAL A 102 -24.23 0.84 19.53
CA VAL A 102 -25.23 -0.12 19.04
C VAL A 102 -26.66 0.35 19.32
N TYR A 103 -26.88 1.07 20.42
CA TYR A 103 -28.15 1.73 20.72
C TYR A 103 -28.25 3.13 20.07
N GLY A 104 -27.17 3.61 19.43
CA GLY A 104 -27.11 4.94 18.83
C GLY A 104 -26.98 6.06 19.86
N GLU A 105 -26.47 5.77 21.05
CA GLU A 105 -26.43 6.71 22.19
C GLU A 105 -25.07 7.42 22.36
N ASP A 106 -24.08 7.12 21.51
CA ASP A 106 -22.78 7.81 21.54
C ASP A 106 -22.80 9.11 20.71
N ALA A 107 -22.92 10.24 21.41
CA ALA A 107 -23.09 11.55 20.79
C ALA A 107 -21.89 12.00 19.93
N MET A 108 -20.65 11.66 20.29
CA MET A 108 -19.45 11.93 19.51
C MET A 108 -19.49 11.15 18.20
N THR A 109 -19.83 9.87 18.28
CA THR A 109 -19.94 9.00 17.10
C THR A 109 -21.02 9.48 16.15
N ASN A 110 -22.19 9.85 16.66
CA ASN A 110 -23.29 10.36 15.84
C ASN A 110 -22.91 11.67 15.13
N ARG A 111 -22.40 12.67 15.87
CA ARG A 111 -21.96 13.95 15.28
C ARG A 111 -20.86 13.77 14.24
N PHE A 112 -19.90 12.88 14.49
CA PHE A 112 -18.84 12.62 13.53
C PHE A 112 -19.38 11.96 12.25
N GLN A 113 -20.29 10.99 12.36
CA GLN A 113 -20.92 10.39 11.18
C GLN A 113 -21.71 11.43 10.38
N GLU A 114 -22.47 12.30 11.04
CA GLU A 114 -23.18 13.41 10.39
C GLU A 114 -22.22 14.38 9.68
N LYS A 115 -21.12 14.75 10.35
CA LYS A 115 -20.06 15.59 9.78
C LYS A 115 -19.47 14.97 8.51
N ILE A 116 -19.16 13.66 8.53
CA ILE A 116 -18.57 12.98 7.38
C ILE A 116 -19.59 12.82 6.24
N ALA A 117 -20.86 12.54 6.55
CA ALA A 117 -21.93 12.54 5.54
C ALA A 117 -22.01 13.90 4.83
N GLN A 118 -22.04 15.00 5.60
CA GLN A 118 -22.04 16.36 5.05
C GLN A 118 -20.78 16.66 4.23
N LEU A 119 -19.58 16.33 4.74
CA LEU A 119 -18.31 16.58 4.07
C LEU A 119 -18.17 15.85 2.73
N THR A 120 -18.77 14.66 2.63
CA THR A 120 -18.75 13.82 1.42
C THR A 120 -19.92 14.10 0.47
N GLY A 121 -20.88 14.93 0.88
CA GLY A 121 -22.12 15.15 0.12
C GLY A 121 -23.01 13.90 0.04
N LYS A 122 -22.86 12.95 0.96
CA LYS A 122 -23.68 11.71 1.02
C LYS A 122 -24.73 11.82 2.13
N GLU A 123 -25.78 11.02 2.01
CA GLU A 123 -26.93 11.11 2.93
C GLU A 123 -26.61 10.61 4.34
N ALA A 124 -25.77 9.57 4.46
CA ALA A 124 -25.47 8.96 5.74
C ALA A 124 -24.05 8.38 5.77
N ALA A 125 -23.57 8.12 6.99
CA ALA A 125 -22.27 7.54 7.26
C ALA A 125 -22.33 6.49 8.38
N ALA A 126 -21.43 5.51 8.32
CA ALA A 126 -21.20 4.52 9.36
C ALA A 126 -19.71 4.39 9.69
N PHE A 127 -19.33 4.67 10.94
CA PHE A 127 -18.00 4.40 11.44
C PHE A 127 -17.78 2.88 11.58
N CYS A 128 -16.64 2.40 11.10
CA CYS A 128 -16.22 1.00 11.16
C CYS A 128 -14.77 0.90 11.62
N VAL A 129 -14.36 -0.27 12.12
CA VAL A 129 -13.04 -0.45 12.74
C VAL A 129 -11.87 -0.54 11.74
N SER A 130 -12.13 -0.79 10.46
CA SER A 130 -11.09 -0.89 9.43
C SER A 130 -11.59 -0.58 8.02
N GLY A 131 -10.67 -0.26 7.10
CA GLY A 131 -10.96 -0.08 5.67
C GLY A 131 -11.47 -1.36 5.00
N THR A 132 -10.88 -2.50 5.32
CA THR A 132 -11.37 -3.81 4.87
C THR A 132 -12.82 -4.03 5.28
N MET A 133 -13.20 -3.69 6.51
CA MET A 133 -14.60 -3.80 6.92
C MET A 133 -15.51 -2.88 6.10
N THR A 134 -15.13 -1.63 5.85
CA THR A 134 -15.98 -0.72 5.04
C THR A 134 -16.16 -1.22 3.62
N ASN A 135 -15.11 -1.73 2.96
CA ASN A 135 -15.20 -2.29 1.61
C ASN A 135 -16.07 -3.55 1.58
N GLN A 136 -15.83 -4.49 2.49
CA GLN A 136 -16.59 -5.75 2.55
C GLN A 136 -18.06 -5.50 2.91
N LEU A 137 -18.36 -4.57 3.81
CA LEU A 137 -19.73 -4.16 4.11
C LEU A 137 -20.40 -3.50 2.92
N ALA A 138 -19.69 -2.64 2.18
CA ALA A 138 -20.25 -1.97 1.01
C ALA A 138 -20.65 -2.98 -0.07
N ILE A 139 -19.71 -3.83 -0.47
CA ILE A 139 -19.92 -4.85 -1.51
C ILE A 139 -21.02 -5.83 -1.07
N ARG A 140 -21.00 -6.33 0.17
CA ARG A 140 -22.04 -7.22 0.67
C ARG A 140 -23.43 -6.58 0.69
N THR A 141 -23.50 -5.28 0.96
CA THR A 141 -24.76 -4.56 1.08
C THR A 141 -25.41 -4.33 -0.29
N TRP A 142 -24.60 -3.93 -1.27
CA TRP A 142 -25.02 -3.73 -2.66
C TRP A 142 -25.37 -5.06 -3.35
N LEU A 143 -24.56 -6.10 -3.16
CA LEU A 143 -24.77 -7.40 -3.78
C LEU A 143 -25.74 -8.24 -2.95
N THR A 144 -26.98 -8.36 -3.43
CA THR A 144 -28.07 -9.04 -2.71
C THR A 144 -28.08 -10.56 -2.88
N GLN A 145 -27.99 -11.06 -4.13
CA GLN A 145 -28.05 -12.49 -4.47
C GLN A 145 -27.10 -12.83 -5.62
N PRO A 146 -26.30 -13.91 -5.55
CA PRO A 146 -25.50 -14.35 -6.69
C PRO A 146 -26.38 -14.83 -7.86
N PRO A 147 -25.83 -14.97 -9.08
CA PRO A 147 -24.43 -14.76 -9.46
C PRO A 147 -24.12 -13.29 -9.74
N HIS A 148 -23.03 -12.77 -9.15
CA HIS A 148 -22.54 -11.42 -9.42
C HIS A 148 -21.02 -11.40 -9.58
N SER A 149 -20.53 -10.46 -10.37
CA SER A 149 -19.11 -10.10 -10.42
C SER A 149 -18.87 -8.64 -10.01
N VAL A 150 -17.66 -8.39 -9.48
CA VAL A 150 -17.14 -7.07 -9.14
C VAL A 150 -15.96 -6.76 -10.05
N LEU A 151 -16.08 -5.75 -10.90
CA LEU A 151 -14.98 -5.28 -11.73
C LEU A 151 -14.13 -4.28 -10.94
N CYS A 152 -12.81 -4.43 -10.98
CA CYS A 152 -11.88 -3.54 -10.29
C CYS A 152 -10.51 -3.52 -10.96
N ASP A 153 -9.66 -2.58 -10.58
CA ASP A 153 -8.25 -2.56 -11.02
C ASP A 153 -7.55 -3.82 -10.48
N SER A 154 -6.72 -4.46 -11.30
CA SER A 154 -5.98 -5.67 -10.90
C SER A 154 -5.05 -5.46 -9.71
N ARG A 155 -4.69 -4.20 -9.41
CA ARG A 155 -3.88 -3.81 -8.25
C ARG A 155 -4.71 -3.44 -7.03
N ALA A 156 -6.05 -3.43 -7.13
CA ALA A 156 -6.94 -2.93 -6.09
C ALA A 156 -6.84 -3.72 -4.77
N HIS A 157 -7.01 -3.02 -3.66
CA HIS A 157 -6.93 -3.57 -2.31
C HIS A 157 -8.00 -4.61 -2.06
N ILE A 158 -9.23 -4.35 -2.50
CA ILE A 158 -10.38 -5.25 -2.35
C ILE A 158 -10.16 -6.64 -3.00
N HIS A 159 -9.27 -6.71 -3.99
CA HIS A 159 -8.91 -7.95 -4.68
C HIS A 159 -7.68 -8.61 -4.04
N ASN A 160 -6.61 -7.85 -3.82
CA ASN A 160 -5.31 -8.40 -3.43
C ASN A 160 -5.07 -8.53 -1.92
N TYR A 161 -5.67 -7.66 -1.11
CA TYR A 161 -5.27 -7.41 0.28
C TYR A 161 -6.41 -7.54 1.29
N GLU A 162 -7.50 -8.20 0.90
CA GLU A 162 -8.68 -8.46 1.76
C GLU A 162 -9.00 -9.96 1.88
N ALA A 163 -7.98 -10.81 1.70
CA ALA A 163 -8.04 -12.24 1.95
C ALA A 163 -9.18 -12.98 1.20
N GLY A 164 -9.52 -12.52 -0.01
CA GLY A 164 -10.63 -13.09 -0.79
C GLY A 164 -12.01 -12.83 -0.19
N GLY A 165 -12.16 -11.80 0.65
CA GLY A 165 -13.39 -11.48 1.38
C GLY A 165 -14.61 -11.33 0.47
N ILE A 166 -14.45 -10.80 -0.75
CA ILE A 166 -15.57 -10.64 -1.70
C ILE A 166 -16.21 -11.99 -2.03
N ALA A 167 -15.40 -13.00 -2.38
CA ALA A 167 -15.89 -14.33 -2.69
C ALA A 167 -16.56 -14.97 -1.48
N PHE A 168 -15.94 -14.84 -0.29
CA PHE A 168 -16.43 -15.48 0.93
C PHE A 168 -17.72 -14.83 1.47
N HIS A 169 -17.76 -13.50 1.58
CA HIS A 169 -18.87 -12.79 2.20
C HIS A 169 -20.01 -12.47 1.22
N SER A 170 -19.68 -12.15 -0.03
CA SER A 170 -20.63 -11.61 -1.00
C SER A 170 -21.01 -12.61 -2.11
N GLN A 171 -20.40 -13.81 -2.12
CA GLN A 171 -20.63 -14.84 -3.15
C GLN A 171 -20.45 -14.28 -4.56
N ALA A 172 -19.48 -13.38 -4.73
CA ALA A 172 -19.20 -12.71 -5.98
C ALA A 172 -17.75 -12.97 -6.40
N THR A 173 -17.54 -13.15 -7.70
CA THR A 173 -16.18 -13.20 -8.26
C THR A 173 -15.68 -11.80 -8.57
N THR A 174 -14.37 -11.63 -8.69
CA THR A 174 -13.77 -10.38 -9.17
C THR A 174 -13.35 -10.50 -10.62
N ILE A 175 -13.51 -9.42 -11.38
CA ILE A 175 -12.93 -9.21 -12.71
C ILE A 175 -11.81 -8.18 -12.54
N PRO A 176 -10.55 -8.60 -12.30
CA PRO A 176 -9.41 -7.69 -12.19
C PRO A 176 -8.96 -7.23 -13.58
N VAL A 177 -8.88 -5.91 -13.78
CA VAL A 177 -8.50 -5.29 -15.06
C VAL A 177 -7.19 -4.52 -14.89
N LYS A 178 -6.22 -4.77 -15.77
CA LYS A 178 -4.99 -3.97 -15.81
C LYS A 178 -5.26 -2.70 -16.63
N PRO A 179 -5.06 -1.49 -16.08
CA PRO A 179 -5.27 -0.26 -16.84
C PRO A 179 -4.25 -0.15 -17.98
N LYS A 180 -4.72 0.13 -19.20
CA LYS A 180 -3.85 0.23 -20.39
C LYS A 180 -2.87 1.39 -20.33
N ASN A 181 -3.25 2.48 -19.65
CA ASN A 181 -2.41 3.66 -19.45
C ASN A 181 -1.38 3.50 -18.31
N GLU A 182 -1.36 2.34 -17.63
CA GLU A 182 -0.53 2.01 -16.47
C GLU A 182 -0.72 2.92 -15.24
N HIS A 183 -1.70 3.81 -15.28
CA HIS A 183 -2.00 4.81 -14.26
C HIS A 183 -3.25 4.43 -13.45
N THR A 184 -4.44 4.60 -14.01
CA THR A 184 -5.74 4.20 -13.44
C THR A 184 -6.67 3.68 -14.53
N LEU A 185 -7.66 2.87 -14.16
CA LEU A 185 -8.68 2.38 -15.10
C LEU A 185 -9.33 3.53 -15.86
N THR A 186 -9.53 3.35 -17.17
CA THR A 186 -10.35 4.23 -18.00
C THR A 186 -11.73 3.63 -18.25
N LEU A 187 -12.68 4.43 -18.76
CA LEU A 187 -13.96 3.93 -19.23
C LEU A 187 -13.79 2.81 -20.26
N GLU A 188 -12.83 2.94 -21.18
CA GLU A 188 -12.60 1.94 -22.21
C GLU A 188 -12.12 0.61 -21.62
N ASP A 189 -11.27 0.65 -20.58
CA ASP A 189 -10.87 -0.56 -19.84
C ASP A 189 -12.07 -1.25 -19.20
N VAL A 190 -13.01 -0.47 -18.64
CA VAL A 190 -14.25 -0.97 -18.04
C VAL A 190 -15.18 -1.56 -19.12
N GLN A 191 -15.43 -0.84 -20.20
CA GLN A 191 -16.32 -1.26 -21.29
C GLN A 191 -15.89 -2.57 -21.95
N GLU A 192 -14.58 -2.78 -22.11
CA GLU A 192 -14.06 -4.02 -22.70
C GLU A 192 -14.20 -5.23 -21.78
N SER A 193 -14.18 -5.01 -20.46
CA SER A 193 -14.08 -6.09 -19.47
C SER A 193 -15.40 -6.39 -18.75
N ILE A 194 -16.37 -5.47 -18.80
CA ILE A 194 -17.63 -5.59 -18.09
C ILE A 194 -18.50 -6.70 -18.70
N ILE A 195 -19.14 -7.49 -17.84
CA ILE A 195 -20.06 -8.55 -18.27
C ILE A 195 -21.49 -8.06 -18.04
N LEU A 196 -22.14 -7.66 -19.12
CA LEU A 196 -23.55 -7.27 -19.14
C LEU A 196 -24.40 -8.41 -19.77
N GLY A 197 -25.70 -8.43 -19.46
CA GLY A 197 -26.65 -9.39 -20.01
C GLY A 197 -26.93 -10.60 -19.12
N ASP A 198 -27.50 -11.65 -19.72
CA ASP A 198 -28.10 -12.82 -19.07
C ASP A 198 -27.52 -14.16 -19.55
N ASP A 199 -26.37 -14.15 -20.25
CA ASP A 199 -25.68 -15.37 -20.64
C ASP A 199 -25.26 -16.18 -19.40
N ILE A 200 -25.85 -17.37 -19.28
CA ILE A 200 -25.70 -18.27 -18.12
C ILE A 200 -24.28 -18.77 -17.90
N HIS A 201 -23.37 -18.63 -18.87
CA HIS A 201 -21.96 -19.01 -18.72
C HIS A 201 -21.18 -18.04 -17.81
N TYR A 202 -21.67 -16.82 -17.61
CA TYR A 202 -20.95 -15.75 -16.94
C TYR A 202 -21.68 -15.18 -15.72
N ALA A 203 -20.92 -14.64 -14.77
CA ALA A 203 -21.47 -13.88 -13.65
C ALA A 203 -21.62 -12.39 -14.05
N PRO A 204 -22.85 -11.85 -14.14
CA PRO A 204 -23.06 -10.46 -14.56
C PRO A 204 -22.40 -9.48 -13.58
N THR A 205 -21.78 -8.44 -14.13
CA THR A 205 -21.15 -7.37 -13.34
C THR A 205 -22.25 -6.50 -12.74
N LYS A 206 -22.27 -6.40 -11.41
CA LYS A 206 -23.24 -5.57 -10.67
C LYS A 206 -22.59 -4.47 -9.85
N LEU A 207 -21.27 -4.47 -9.76
CA LEU A 207 -20.51 -3.42 -9.09
C LEU A 207 -19.17 -3.20 -9.79
N VAL A 208 -18.86 -1.92 -10.06
CA VAL A 208 -17.51 -1.46 -10.40
C VAL A 208 -16.93 -0.78 -9.18
N CYS A 209 -15.77 -1.25 -8.72
CA CYS A 209 -15.04 -0.66 -7.62
C CYS A 209 -13.78 0.05 -8.14
N LEU A 210 -13.72 1.37 -7.95
CA LEU A 210 -12.51 2.15 -8.18
C LEU A 210 -11.77 2.37 -6.86
N GLU A 211 -10.45 2.57 -6.93
CA GLU A 211 -9.62 2.91 -5.77
C GLU A 211 -9.00 4.29 -5.98
N ASN A 212 -9.22 5.22 -5.05
CA ASN A 212 -8.64 6.56 -5.12
C ASN A 212 -8.06 7.00 -3.77
N THR A 213 -6.74 7.07 -3.61
CA THR A 213 -5.67 6.82 -4.61
C THR A 213 -5.30 5.34 -4.71
N ILE A 214 -4.84 4.90 -5.88
CA ILE A 214 -4.27 3.55 -6.09
C ILE A 214 -2.75 3.64 -6.25
N ARG A 215 -2.01 2.99 -5.35
CA ARG A 215 -0.53 3.13 -5.27
C ARG A 215 -0.07 4.61 -5.23
N GLY A 216 -0.88 5.51 -4.67
CA GLY A 216 -0.57 6.95 -4.59
C GLY A 216 -0.87 7.75 -5.86
N LEU A 217 -1.34 7.09 -6.93
CA LEU A 217 -1.84 7.71 -8.16
C LEU A 217 -3.29 8.17 -7.96
N VAL A 218 -3.58 9.40 -8.39
CA VAL A 218 -4.90 10.00 -8.28
C VAL A 218 -5.72 9.62 -9.50
N HIS A 219 -6.87 8.99 -9.27
CA HIS A 219 -7.81 8.73 -10.36
C HIS A 219 -8.42 10.07 -10.84
N PRO A 220 -8.30 10.44 -12.13
CA PRO A 220 -8.85 11.70 -12.62
C PRO A 220 -10.36 11.81 -12.40
N LEU A 221 -10.83 12.94 -11.86
CA LEU A 221 -12.23 13.13 -11.52
C LEU A 221 -13.17 12.95 -12.73
N GLU A 222 -12.79 13.51 -13.87
CA GLU A 222 -13.59 13.39 -15.08
C GLU A 222 -13.68 11.94 -15.58
N GLU A 223 -12.61 11.15 -15.41
CA GLU A 223 -12.63 9.73 -15.76
C GLU A 223 -13.54 8.92 -14.83
N MET A 224 -13.52 9.21 -13.53
CA MET A 224 -14.45 8.61 -12.58
C MET A 224 -15.92 8.92 -12.94
N ARG A 225 -16.22 10.14 -13.42
CA ARG A 225 -17.56 10.52 -13.88
C ARG A 225 -17.98 9.78 -15.14
N ARG A 226 -17.09 9.67 -16.14
CA ARG A 226 -17.33 8.88 -17.36
C ARG A 226 -17.65 7.43 -17.04
N ILE A 227 -16.90 6.82 -16.11
CA ILE A 227 -17.15 5.45 -15.63
C ILE A 227 -18.50 5.37 -14.91
N ARG A 228 -18.83 6.34 -14.04
CA ARG A 228 -20.11 6.40 -13.33
C ARG A 228 -21.29 6.46 -14.28
N ASP A 229 -21.27 7.39 -15.24
CA ASP A 229 -22.35 7.60 -16.19
C ASP A 229 -22.63 6.29 -16.95
N PHE A 230 -21.59 5.64 -17.47
CA PHE A 230 -21.71 4.34 -18.14
C PHE A 230 -22.23 3.23 -17.21
N CYS A 231 -21.76 3.15 -15.96
CA CYS A 231 -22.24 2.15 -15.01
C CYS A 231 -23.73 2.33 -14.72
N HIS A 232 -24.17 3.57 -14.48
CA HIS A 232 -25.57 3.89 -14.17
C HIS A 232 -26.50 3.65 -15.36
N GLU A 233 -26.05 3.93 -16.59
CA GLU A 233 -26.78 3.57 -17.82
C GLU A 233 -27.02 2.06 -17.97
N ASN A 234 -26.22 1.24 -17.30
CA ASN A 234 -26.27 -0.23 -17.38
C ASN A 234 -26.69 -0.90 -16.06
N ASP A 235 -27.31 -0.15 -15.13
CA ASP A 235 -27.76 -0.65 -13.82
C ASP A 235 -26.63 -1.30 -12.98
N VAL A 236 -25.42 -0.74 -13.06
CA VAL A 236 -24.23 -1.19 -12.31
C VAL A 236 -23.87 -0.16 -11.24
N ILE A 237 -23.68 -0.64 -10.02
CA ILE A 237 -23.31 0.20 -8.87
C ILE A 237 -21.84 0.59 -8.94
N THR A 238 -21.53 1.80 -8.48
CA THR A 238 -20.17 2.30 -8.32
C THR A 238 -19.79 2.42 -6.84
N HIS A 239 -18.66 1.82 -6.47
CA HIS A 239 -18.06 1.96 -5.15
C HIS A 239 -16.64 2.53 -5.27
N CYS A 240 -16.23 3.35 -4.31
CA CYS A 240 -14.85 3.79 -4.18
C CYS A 240 -14.21 3.24 -2.90
N ASP A 241 -13.14 2.46 -3.07
CA ASP A 241 -12.13 2.33 -2.03
C ASP A 241 -11.34 3.66 -1.95
N GLY A 242 -11.88 4.57 -1.16
CA GLY A 242 -11.31 5.88 -0.86
C GLY A 242 -10.35 5.85 0.32
N ALA A 243 -9.65 4.74 0.58
CA ALA A 243 -8.70 4.62 1.69
C ALA A 243 -7.71 5.80 1.80
N ARG A 244 -7.40 6.46 0.69
CA ARG A 244 -6.57 7.67 0.62
C ARG A 244 -7.21 8.79 -0.19
N ILE A 245 -8.54 8.90 -0.19
CA ILE A 245 -9.25 9.98 -0.90
C ILE A 245 -8.89 11.37 -0.35
N TRP A 246 -8.50 11.45 0.92
CA TRP A 246 -7.93 12.63 1.55
C TRP A 246 -6.64 13.10 0.84
N GLU A 247 -5.78 12.17 0.43
CA GLU A 247 -4.57 12.49 -0.33
C GLU A 247 -4.93 13.00 -1.73
N ALA A 248 -5.93 12.40 -2.38
CA ALA A 248 -6.44 12.86 -3.68
C ALA A 248 -7.00 14.30 -3.60
N SER A 249 -7.74 14.63 -2.54
CA SER A 249 -8.25 15.98 -2.29
C SER A 249 -7.11 16.97 -2.06
N ALA A 250 -6.17 16.65 -1.17
CA ALA A 250 -5.02 17.51 -0.90
C ALA A 250 -4.14 17.74 -2.14
N LYS A 251 -4.06 16.76 -3.05
CA LYS A 251 -3.30 16.85 -4.29
C LYS A 251 -3.99 17.70 -5.36
N THR A 252 -5.29 17.47 -5.56
CA THR A 252 -6.02 18.07 -6.70
C THR A 252 -6.66 19.41 -6.36
N GLY A 253 -6.91 19.68 -5.07
CA GLY A 253 -7.70 20.83 -4.63
C GLY A 253 -9.21 20.61 -4.75
N HIS A 254 -9.68 19.49 -5.31
CA HIS A 254 -11.09 19.13 -5.27
C HIS A 254 -11.54 18.86 -3.84
N SER A 255 -12.75 19.28 -3.52
CA SER A 255 -13.39 18.94 -2.26
C SER A 255 -13.63 17.43 -2.14
N ILE A 256 -13.75 16.94 -0.91
CA ILE A 256 -14.11 15.53 -0.66
C ILE A 256 -15.48 15.20 -1.28
N ALA A 257 -16.42 16.15 -1.27
CA ALA A 257 -17.72 15.97 -1.91
C ALA A 257 -17.60 15.76 -3.43
N GLU A 258 -16.77 16.55 -4.13
CA GLU A 258 -16.54 16.38 -5.57
C GLU A 258 -15.92 15.02 -5.89
N LEU A 259 -14.95 14.57 -5.10
CA LEU A 259 -14.30 13.27 -5.31
C LEU A 259 -15.21 12.08 -4.97
N CYS A 260 -16.18 12.27 -4.07
CA CYS A 260 -17.16 11.25 -3.70
C CYS A 260 -18.40 11.24 -4.61
N GLU A 261 -18.68 12.33 -5.33
CA GLU A 261 -19.86 12.49 -6.18
C GLU A 261 -20.05 11.34 -7.18
N PRO A 262 -19.02 10.84 -7.89
CA PRO A 262 -19.16 9.78 -8.89
C PRO A 262 -19.51 8.39 -8.33
N PHE A 263 -19.72 8.23 -7.02
CA PHE A 263 -19.85 6.92 -6.38
C PHE A 263 -21.16 6.76 -5.61
N ASP A 264 -21.80 5.60 -5.71
CA ASP A 264 -22.96 5.27 -4.89
C ASP A 264 -22.59 5.07 -3.42
N SER A 265 -21.39 4.55 -3.15
CA SER A 265 -20.82 4.51 -1.80
C SER A 265 -19.30 4.67 -1.79
N VAL A 266 -18.75 5.18 -0.69
CA VAL A 266 -17.30 5.41 -0.55
C VAL A 266 -16.82 4.92 0.82
N SER A 267 -15.70 4.21 0.82
CA SER A 267 -14.95 3.86 2.04
C SER A 267 -13.85 4.90 2.28
N LEU A 268 -13.83 5.57 3.42
CA LEU A 268 -12.80 6.58 3.76
C LEU A 268 -12.00 6.12 4.99
N CYS A 269 -10.77 5.66 4.79
CA CYS A 269 -9.91 5.28 5.92
C CYS A 269 -9.46 6.52 6.71
N LEU A 270 -9.39 6.37 8.03
CA LEU A 270 -8.94 7.42 8.97
C LEU A 270 -7.58 7.07 9.58
N SER A 271 -7.22 5.77 9.59
CA SER A 271 -6.02 5.23 10.24
C SER A 271 -4.83 5.05 9.31
N LYS A 272 -4.63 6.01 8.41
CA LYS A 272 -3.51 6.07 7.44
C LYS A 272 -2.86 7.46 7.53
N GLY A 273 -2.66 8.16 6.41
CA GLY A 273 -2.09 9.52 6.36
C GLY A 273 -2.71 10.52 7.34
N LEU A 274 -4.01 10.39 7.65
CA LEU A 274 -4.70 11.21 8.65
C LEU A 274 -4.24 10.98 10.10
N GLY A 275 -3.76 9.78 10.45
CA GLY A 275 -3.13 9.52 11.73
C GLY A 275 -4.03 8.97 12.86
N ALA A 276 -5.31 8.65 12.59
CA ALA A 276 -6.15 8.06 13.62
C ALA A 276 -5.64 6.65 14.00
N PRO A 277 -5.74 6.20 15.26
CA PRO A 277 -5.25 4.87 15.64
C PRO A 277 -6.04 3.72 15.02
N ILE A 278 -7.31 3.96 14.70
CA ILE A 278 -8.26 2.97 14.18
C ILE A 278 -9.34 3.72 13.41
N GLY A 279 -9.93 3.06 12.42
CA GLY A 279 -11.19 3.50 11.86
C GLY A 279 -11.18 3.76 10.36
N SER A 280 -12.36 3.55 9.79
CA SER A 280 -12.77 3.93 8.45
C SER A 280 -14.25 4.32 8.50
N VAL A 281 -14.70 5.13 7.55
CA VAL A 281 -16.12 5.52 7.44
C VAL A 281 -16.66 5.06 6.10
N LEU A 282 -17.78 4.35 6.12
CA LEU A 282 -18.54 4.04 4.91
C LEU A 282 -19.66 5.07 4.76
N VAL A 283 -19.75 5.71 3.60
CA VAL A 283 -20.78 6.70 3.27
C VAL A 283 -21.61 6.25 2.07
N GLY A 284 -22.87 6.68 2.00
CA GLY A 284 -23.80 6.36 0.91
C GLY A 284 -25.24 6.78 1.24
N PRO A 285 -26.24 6.27 0.49
CA PRO A 285 -27.65 6.53 0.75
C PRO A 285 -28.11 6.07 2.14
N HIS A 286 -29.15 6.70 2.69
CA HIS A 286 -29.67 6.40 4.02
C HIS A 286 -30.06 4.92 4.18
N GLU A 287 -30.83 4.38 3.25
CA GLU A 287 -31.28 2.98 3.32
C GLU A 287 -30.11 1.98 3.13
N PHE A 288 -29.09 2.37 2.35
CA PHE A 288 -27.85 1.60 2.24
C PHE A 288 -27.11 1.54 3.58
N ILE A 289 -26.87 2.69 4.24
CA ILE A 289 -26.17 2.74 5.53
C ILE A 289 -26.94 2.06 6.64
N LYS A 290 -28.27 2.15 6.62
CA LYS A 290 -29.13 1.41 7.55
C LYS A 290 -28.94 -0.11 7.42
N LYS A 291 -28.84 -0.63 6.20
CA LYS A 291 -28.55 -2.05 5.93
C LYS A 291 -27.11 -2.42 6.27
N VAL A 292 -26.14 -1.55 6.00
CA VAL A 292 -24.73 -1.70 6.43
C VAL A 292 -24.65 -1.96 7.94
N ARG A 293 -25.44 -1.27 8.78
CA ARG A 293 -25.41 -1.46 10.23
C ARG A 293 -25.76 -2.90 10.66
N TRP A 294 -26.66 -3.59 9.95
CA TRP A 294 -26.95 -4.99 10.22
C TRP A 294 -25.76 -5.90 9.90
N PHE A 295 -25.15 -5.74 8.73
CA PHE A 295 -23.96 -6.52 8.38
C PHE A 295 -22.76 -6.17 9.27
N ARG A 296 -22.60 -4.90 9.65
CA ARG A 296 -21.58 -4.44 10.61
C ARG A 296 -21.73 -5.18 11.94
N LYS A 297 -22.97 -5.34 12.43
CA LYS A 297 -23.25 -6.13 13.65
C LYS A 297 -22.87 -7.59 13.47
N MET A 298 -23.18 -8.19 12.33
CA MET A 298 -22.88 -9.60 11.99
C MET A 298 -21.37 -9.83 11.86
N PHE A 299 -20.64 -8.89 11.29
CA PHE A 299 -19.19 -8.95 11.07
C PHE A 299 -18.39 -8.61 12.35
N GLY A 300 -19.07 -8.38 13.47
CA GLY A 300 -18.44 -8.04 14.76
C GLY A 300 -17.97 -6.59 14.88
N GLY A 301 -18.32 -5.72 13.93
CA GLY A 301 -17.95 -4.30 13.93
C GLY A 301 -18.85 -3.38 14.77
N GLY A 302 -19.92 -3.92 15.38
CA GLY A 302 -20.78 -3.18 16.31
C GLY A 302 -20.13 -3.04 17.68
N ILE A 303 -19.22 -2.07 17.82
CA ILE A 303 -18.49 -1.74 19.05
C ILE A 303 -19.33 -0.85 19.98
N ARG A 304 -18.97 -0.78 21.27
CA ARG A 304 -19.73 -0.08 22.33
C ARG A 304 -19.32 1.38 22.47
N GLN A 305 -18.72 1.75 23.59
CA GLN A 305 -18.26 3.11 23.92
C GLN A 305 -17.08 3.52 23.03
N CYS A 306 -17.36 3.82 21.77
CA CYS A 306 -16.38 4.16 20.76
C CYS A 306 -16.15 5.66 20.61
N GLY A 307 -16.84 6.51 21.38
CA GLY A 307 -16.69 7.97 21.33
C GLY A 307 -15.24 8.43 21.44
N SER A 308 -14.42 7.83 22.31
CA SER A 308 -12.99 8.16 22.43
C SER A 308 -12.20 7.82 21.16
N ILE A 309 -12.47 6.68 20.53
CA ILE A 309 -11.87 6.28 19.26
C ILE A 309 -12.30 7.23 18.13
N VAL A 310 -13.59 7.57 18.07
CA VAL A 310 -14.13 8.45 17.03
C VAL A 310 -13.66 9.89 17.22
N ALA A 311 -13.45 10.33 18.46
CA ALA A 311 -12.83 11.62 18.75
C ALA A 311 -11.43 11.74 18.13
N ALA A 312 -10.61 10.68 18.21
CA ALA A 312 -9.31 10.66 17.54
C ALA A 312 -9.45 10.84 16.02
N ALA A 313 -10.43 10.18 15.40
CA ALA A 313 -10.71 10.34 13.98
C ALA A 313 -11.16 11.77 13.62
N ASP A 314 -12.03 12.36 14.44
CA ASP A 314 -12.53 13.72 14.24
C ASP A 314 -11.41 14.77 14.36
N PHE A 315 -10.52 14.58 15.33
CA PHE A 315 -9.29 15.37 15.46
C PHE A 315 -8.46 15.27 14.18
N CYS A 316 -8.24 14.06 13.65
CA CYS A 316 -7.44 13.88 12.44
C CYS A 316 -8.05 14.55 11.20
N VAL A 317 -9.37 14.43 11.01
CA VAL A 317 -10.08 15.09 9.89
C VAL A 317 -10.00 16.61 10.00
N THR A 318 -10.00 17.16 11.22
CA THR A 318 -9.99 18.61 11.45
C THR A 318 -8.57 19.20 11.40
N SER A 319 -7.62 18.54 12.04
CA SER A 319 -6.28 19.08 12.31
C SER A 319 -5.19 18.51 11.42
N ASN A 320 -5.31 17.24 11.00
CA ASN A 320 -4.26 16.57 10.20
C ASN A 320 -4.54 16.61 8.70
N PHE A 321 -5.79 16.56 8.27
CA PHE A 321 -6.15 16.61 6.85
C PHE A 321 -5.55 17.84 6.12
N PRO A 322 -5.59 19.07 6.66
CA PRO A 322 -4.97 20.23 6.00
C PRO A 322 -3.45 20.11 5.79
N ARG A 323 -2.79 19.21 6.52
CA ARG A 323 -1.33 19.02 6.50
C ARG A 323 -0.87 17.99 5.46
N LEU A 324 -1.79 17.26 4.81
CA LEU A 324 -1.41 16.23 3.82
C LEU A 324 -0.63 16.80 2.63
N ALA A 325 -0.88 18.05 2.23
CA ALA A 325 -0.09 18.70 1.18
C ALA A 325 1.42 18.79 1.52
N GLU A 326 1.77 18.86 2.81
CA GLU A 326 3.15 18.88 3.27
C GLU A 326 3.84 17.53 3.06
N THR A 327 3.11 16.43 3.25
CA THR A 327 3.65 15.07 3.04
C THR A 327 3.94 14.84 1.56
N HIS A 328 3.11 15.38 0.65
CA HIS A 328 3.34 15.30 -0.80
C HIS A 328 4.59 16.06 -1.22
N ARG A 329 4.79 17.28 -0.68
CA ARG A 329 6.01 18.06 -0.95
C ARG A 329 7.26 17.31 -0.46
N LEU A 330 7.18 16.68 0.70
CA LEU A 330 8.31 15.92 1.24
C LEU A 330 8.56 14.61 0.47
N ALA A 331 7.52 13.90 0.03
CA ALA A 331 7.64 12.74 -0.85
C ALA A 331 8.24 13.11 -2.21
N ARG A 332 7.80 14.22 -2.81
CA ARG A 332 8.38 14.75 -4.06
C ARG A 332 9.85 15.11 -3.87
N TYR A 333 10.19 15.81 -2.77
CA TYR A 333 11.58 16.13 -2.46
C TYR A 333 12.44 14.86 -2.33
N LEU A 334 11.98 13.85 -1.59
CA LEU A 334 12.67 12.56 -1.48
C LEU A 334 12.93 11.96 -2.87
N ALA A 335 11.90 11.89 -3.71
CA ALA A 335 12.01 11.35 -5.06
C ALA A 335 13.03 12.13 -5.92
N ASP A 336 12.95 13.46 -5.92
CA ASP A 336 13.85 14.31 -6.72
C ASP A 336 15.31 14.15 -6.28
N GLN A 337 15.57 14.02 -4.97
CA GLN A 337 16.91 13.76 -4.45
C GLN A 337 17.44 12.37 -4.85
N LEU A 338 16.59 11.34 -4.83
CA LEU A 338 16.98 10.00 -5.24
C LEU A 338 17.22 9.93 -6.76
N VAL A 339 16.40 10.61 -7.57
CA VAL A 339 16.61 10.75 -9.01
C VAL A 339 17.93 11.44 -9.32
N ALA A 340 18.29 12.50 -8.59
CA ALA A 340 19.58 13.17 -8.74
C ALA A 340 20.78 12.23 -8.42
N LEU A 341 20.56 11.19 -7.62
CA LEU A 341 21.55 10.15 -7.36
C LEU A 341 21.55 9.05 -8.43
N GLY A 342 20.57 9.01 -9.34
CA GLY A 342 20.45 7.98 -10.39
C GLY A 342 19.48 6.84 -10.05
N VAL A 343 18.77 6.93 -8.93
CA VAL A 343 17.70 5.97 -8.59
C VAL A 343 16.52 6.18 -9.55
N ARG A 344 15.99 5.09 -10.09
CA ARG A 344 14.79 5.11 -10.94
C ARG A 344 13.53 5.18 -10.06
N ILE A 345 12.53 5.92 -10.52
CA ILE A 345 11.22 5.98 -9.88
C ILE A 345 10.22 5.22 -10.76
N ALA A 346 9.54 4.22 -10.18
CA ALA A 346 8.70 3.29 -10.94
C ALA A 346 7.33 3.86 -11.35
N PHE A 347 6.77 4.79 -10.55
CA PHE A 347 5.48 5.43 -10.81
C PHE A 347 5.56 6.94 -10.55
N PRO A 348 4.72 7.78 -11.21
CA PRO A 348 4.61 9.19 -10.87
C PRO A 348 4.37 9.45 -9.38
N VAL A 349 5.12 10.37 -8.78
CA VAL A 349 4.99 10.74 -7.37
C VAL A 349 3.92 11.81 -7.20
N GLU A 350 2.66 11.39 -7.25
CA GLU A 350 1.53 12.33 -7.20
C GLU A 350 1.20 12.77 -5.78
N THR A 351 1.13 11.83 -4.85
CA THR A 351 0.80 12.06 -3.45
C THR A 351 1.98 11.72 -2.52
N ASN A 352 1.79 10.83 -1.54
CA ASN A 352 2.75 10.53 -0.48
C ASN A 352 3.53 9.23 -0.69
N HIS A 353 3.40 8.60 -1.86
CA HIS A 353 4.10 7.36 -2.21
C HIS A 353 5.26 7.63 -3.16
N VAL A 354 6.40 6.98 -2.89
CA VAL A 354 7.57 6.95 -3.78
C VAL A 354 7.98 5.50 -3.99
N PHE A 355 7.92 5.02 -5.22
CA PHE A 355 8.37 3.67 -5.59
C PHE A 355 9.72 3.76 -6.26
N ILE A 356 10.74 3.18 -5.63
CA ILE A 356 12.14 3.33 -6.03
C ILE A 356 12.71 2.03 -6.60
N ASP A 357 13.59 2.17 -7.58
CA ASP A 357 14.45 1.12 -8.10
C ASP A 357 15.90 1.64 -8.06
N PRO A 358 16.68 1.23 -7.04
CA PRO A 358 18.06 1.66 -6.89
C PRO A 358 19.07 0.80 -7.67
N SER A 359 18.62 -0.22 -8.41
CA SER A 359 19.52 -1.10 -9.19
C SER A 359 20.39 -0.36 -10.23
N PRO A 360 19.96 0.76 -10.88
CA PRO A 360 20.81 1.47 -11.84
C PRO A 360 22.07 2.10 -11.22
N ILE A 361 22.12 2.20 -9.89
CA ILE A 361 23.29 2.71 -9.15
C ILE A 361 24.01 1.61 -8.38
N GLY A 362 23.76 0.34 -8.73
CA GLY A 362 24.43 -0.82 -8.13
C GLY A 362 24.00 -1.13 -6.69
N ILE A 363 22.82 -0.67 -6.28
CA ILE A 363 22.30 -0.90 -4.93
C ILE A 363 21.09 -1.84 -5.00
N GLU A 364 21.17 -2.94 -4.27
CA GLU A 364 20.03 -3.83 -4.04
C GLU A 364 19.09 -3.26 -2.99
N ILE A 365 17.77 -3.40 -3.21
CA ILE A 365 16.75 -2.83 -2.32
C ILE A 365 16.79 -3.42 -0.91
N GLU A 366 17.13 -4.71 -0.80
CA GLU A 366 17.26 -5.40 0.49
C GLU A 366 18.46 -4.90 1.28
N GLU A 367 19.57 -4.60 0.60
CA GLU A 367 20.76 -4.04 1.23
C GLU A 367 20.52 -2.61 1.70
N LEU A 368 19.82 -1.79 0.90
CA LEU A 368 19.37 -0.47 1.33
C LEU A 368 18.47 -0.57 2.57
N SER A 369 17.53 -1.51 2.58
CA SER A 369 16.61 -1.73 3.70
C SER A 369 17.33 -2.11 4.98
N ARG A 370 18.29 -3.03 4.88
CA ARG A 370 19.12 -3.49 5.99
C ARG A 370 19.98 -2.37 6.56
N ARG A 371 20.74 -1.65 5.71
CA ARG A 371 21.61 -0.55 6.14
C ARG A 371 20.84 0.64 6.70
N ALA A 372 19.68 0.96 6.13
CA ALA A 372 18.80 2.01 6.66
C ALA A 372 18.37 1.71 8.10
N LEU A 373 18.04 0.45 8.39
CA LEU A 373 17.66 0.01 9.72
C LEU A 373 18.86 0.02 10.68
N GLU A 374 19.98 -0.58 10.31
CA GLU A 374 21.14 -0.75 11.18
C GLU A 374 21.89 0.56 11.47
N GLU A 375 22.11 1.40 10.45
CA GLU A 375 22.89 2.64 10.61
C GLU A 375 22.04 3.81 11.10
N LEU A 376 20.77 3.86 10.71
CA LEU A 376 19.94 5.05 10.86
C LEU A 376 18.64 4.79 11.62
N GLN A 377 18.33 3.55 11.99
CA GLN A 377 17.01 3.19 12.55
C GLN A 377 15.85 3.61 11.63
N ILE A 378 16.10 3.71 10.32
CA ILE A 378 15.09 4.02 9.31
C ILE A 378 14.49 2.71 8.83
N ARG A 379 13.16 2.61 8.85
CA ARG A 379 12.45 1.42 8.38
C ARG A 379 11.89 1.69 7.00
N ILE A 380 12.29 0.88 6.03
CA ILE A 380 11.67 0.81 4.70
C ILE A 380 11.23 -0.64 4.45
N SER A 381 10.29 -0.86 3.53
CA SER A 381 9.81 -2.20 3.19
C SER A 381 9.81 -2.35 1.67
N GLY A 382 10.86 -2.98 1.16
CA GLY A 382 11.09 -3.11 -0.27
C GLY A 382 11.15 -1.74 -0.97
N ALA A 383 10.71 -1.71 -2.22
CA ALA A 383 10.78 -0.55 -3.10
C ALA A 383 9.79 0.58 -2.78
N ARG A 384 8.84 0.38 -1.84
CA ARG A 384 7.76 1.35 -1.57
C ARG A 384 8.07 2.17 -0.33
N LEU A 385 8.27 3.46 -0.52
CA LEU A 385 8.46 4.45 0.54
C LEU A 385 7.20 5.29 0.67
N ILE A 386 6.66 5.41 1.88
CA ILE A 386 5.48 6.22 2.19
C ILE A 386 5.86 7.32 3.17
N VAL A 387 5.56 8.57 2.83
CA VAL A 387 5.80 9.74 3.68
C VAL A 387 4.49 10.13 4.37
N HIS A 388 4.37 9.90 5.68
CA HIS A 388 3.18 10.31 6.44
C HIS A 388 3.44 11.56 7.28
N ILE A 389 2.38 12.10 7.90
CA ILE A 389 2.40 13.36 8.68
C ILE A 389 3.40 13.43 9.85
N GLN A 390 4.00 12.30 10.21
CA GLN A 390 4.98 12.19 11.29
C GLN A 390 6.39 11.90 10.76
N VAL A 391 6.58 11.58 9.47
CA VAL A 391 7.91 11.43 8.89
C VAL A 391 8.64 12.77 8.92
N SER A 392 9.84 12.77 9.48
CA SER A 392 10.64 13.98 9.61
C SER A 392 11.44 14.27 8.34
N ARG A 393 11.67 15.56 8.08
CA ARG A 393 12.60 16.02 7.02
C ARG A 393 14.01 15.45 7.22
N GLN A 394 14.46 15.39 8.47
CA GLN A 394 15.76 14.83 8.83
C GLN A 394 15.88 13.36 8.40
N ALA A 395 14.87 12.52 8.66
CA ALA A 395 14.89 11.12 8.25
C ALA A 395 14.99 10.96 6.72
N VAL A 396 14.31 11.83 5.97
CA VAL A 396 14.42 11.87 4.50
C VAL A 396 15.84 12.22 4.06
N GLU A 397 16.44 13.24 4.65
CA GLU A 397 17.80 13.69 4.30
C GLU A 397 18.87 12.64 4.66
N GLU A 398 18.70 11.94 5.79
CA GLU A 398 19.58 10.86 6.21
C GLU A 398 19.46 9.62 5.32
N LEU A 399 18.25 9.26 4.87
CA LEU A 399 18.04 8.18 3.90
C LEU A 399 18.71 8.50 2.56
N VAL A 400 18.51 9.72 2.04
CA VAL A 400 19.20 10.20 0.82
C VAL A 400 20.72 10.18 1.03
N GLY A 401 21.19 10.61 2.20
CA GLY A 401 22.60 10.56 2.57
C GLY A 401 23.18 9.15 2.57
N LEU A 402 22.43 8.16 3.07
CA LEU A 402 22.83 6.76 3.01
C LEU A 402 22.94 6.27 1.56
N VAL A 403 21.94 6.52 0.72
CA VAL A 403 21.97 6.14 -0.71
C VAL A 403 23.19 6.76 -1.41
N ARG A 404 23.50 8.03 -1.10
CA ARG A 404 24.71 8.71 -1.63
C ARG A 404 26.00 8.00 -1.20
N ARG A 405 26.14 7.64 0.09
CA ARG A 405 27.31 6.90 0.59
C ARG A 405 27.45 5.53 -0.07
N MET A 406 26.34 4.81 -0.20
CA MET A 406 26.29 3.48 -0.84
C MET A 406 26.70 3.54 -2.31
N LYS A 407 26.25 4.58 -3.04
CA LYS A 407 26.67 4.84 -4.43
C LYS A 407 28.17 5.12 -4.54
N SER A 408 28.75 5.89 -3.61
CA SER A 408 30.19 6.19 -3.63
C SER A 408 31.04 4.96 -3.30
N SER A 409 30.58 4.06 -2.44
CA SER A 409 31.31 2.81 -2.11
C SER A 409 31.22 1.72 -3.17
N SER A 410 30.26 1.82 -4.11
CA SER A 410 30.07 0.86 -5.21
C SER A 410 30.78 1.29 -6.50
N ALA A 411 31.32 2.51 -6.56
CA ALA A 411 32.20 2.93 -7.65
C ALA A 411 33.55 2.16 -7.54
N PRO A 412 34.08 1.58 -8.63
CA PRO A 412 35.40 0.96 -8.61
C PRO A 412 36.42 2.01 -8.15
N SER A 413 37.26 1.65 -7.17
CA SER A 413 38.47 2.42 -6.93
C SER A 413 39.29 2.35 -8.22
N ASP A 414 39.44 3.47 -8.93
CA ASP A 414 40.51 3.60 -9.91
C ASP A 414 41.81 3.33 -9.16
N SER A 415 42.35 2.13 -9.35
CA SER A 415 43.67 1.75 -8.90
C SER A 415 44.65 2.70 -9.57
N VAL A 416 45.17 3.66 -8.79
CA VAL A 416 46.34 4.42 -9.16
C VAL A 416 47.45 3.40 -9.43
N SER A 417 47.85 3.31 -10.68
CA SER A 417 49.02 2.61 -11.15
C SER A 417 50.26 3.16 -10.44
N GLU A 418 50.92 2.32 -9.63
CA GLU A 418 52.32 2.55 -9.25
C GLU A 418 53.16 2.41 -10.53
N GLU A 419 53.53 3.54 -11.13
CA GLU A 419 54.62 3.61 -12.10
C GLU A 419 55.95 3.88 -11.36
N ASP A 420 56.82 2.87 -11.42
CA ASP A 420 58.28 2.91 -11.57
C ASP A 420 59.14 3.84 -10.69
N GLU A 421 59.83 3.25 -9.70
CA GLU A 421 61.17 3.68 -9.31
C GLU A 421 62.23 2.63 -9.75
N PRO A 422 63.37 3.06 -10.33
CA PRO A 422 64.39 2.15 -10.85
C PRO A 422 65.29 1.61 -9.73
N GLY A 423 65.20 0.30 -9.50
CA GLY A 423 66.08 -0.44 -8.58
C GLY A 423 67.54 -0.49 -9.06
N LEU A 424 68.42 0.11 -8.27
CA LEU A 424 69.88 0.06 -8.40
C LEU A 424 70.39 -1.34 -7.97
N SER A 425 70.76 -2.20 -8.92
CA SER A 425 71.37 -3.51 -8.63
C SER A 425 72.89 -3.39 -8.41
N ILE A 426 73.33 -3.48 -7.16
CA ILE A 426 74.73 -3.69 -6.80
C ILE A 426 75.03 -5.20 -6.93
N LEU A 427 75.85 -5.55 -7.91
CA LEU A 427 76.36 -6.90 -8.14
C LEU A 427 77.84 -6.95 -7.72
N THR A 428 78.10 -7.51 -6.54
CA THR A 428 79.43 -7.94 -6.10
C THR A 428 79.51 -9.44 -6.18
N MET A 429 80.28 -10.00 -7.14
CA MET A 429 80.97 -11.27 -6.95
C MET A 429 82.29 -11.29 -7.72
N SER A 430 83.23 -11.95 -7.06
CA SER A 430 84.68 -11.92 -7.20
C SER A 430 85.22 -12.94 -8.23
N THR A 431 86.25 -12.51 -8.95
CA THR A 431 87.43 -13.27 -9.43
C THR A 431 87.27 -14.58 -10.22
N THR A 432 87.87 -14.60 -11.43
CA THR A 432 88.85 -15.63 -11.86
C THR A 432 89.62 -15.18 -13.11
N HIS A 433 90.71 -15.90 -13.41
CA HIS A 433 91.97 -15.50 -14.05
C HIS A 433 92.04 -15.31 -15.58
N ARG A 434 93.06 -14.51 -15.98
CA ARG A 434 94.02 -14.64 -17.11
C ARG A 434 93.64 -15.59 -18.26
N THR A 435 93.64 -15.13 -19.51
CA THR A 435 94.81 -14.98 -20.40
C THR A 435 94.47 -14.04 -21.55
#